data_AF-A0A7Y7J6B3-F1
#
_entry.id   AF-A0A7Y7J6B3-F1
#
_cell.length_a   1.000
_cell.length_b   1.000
_cell.length_c   1.000
_cell.angle_alpha   90.00
_cell.angle_beta   90.00
_cell.angle_gamma   90.00
#
_symmetry.space_group_name_H-M   'P 1'
#
loop_
_entity.id
_entity.type
_entity.pdbx_description
1 polymer ?
#
loop_
_entity_poly.entity_id
_entity_poly.type
_entity_poly.pdbx_seq_one_letter_code
_entity_poly.pdbx_strand_id
1 'polypeptide(L)'
;MGTTIIVLLIVQLYFLPWFAVIHAAYYKGVDVPSAAAVGLIGTPMLGFLYVIAMPADPVKLKRRRLRSAKATDKECPHCLSLIPKQATICHHCGRNSALTASQPARGAKSPTPPPTPPQPPTREPAPFRPAASNMPNTAAQTLRPPKRTSAASRT
;
A
#
# COMPACT_ATOMS: atom_id res chain seq x y z
N MET A 1 -15.88 19.50 16.21
CA MET A 1 -16.69 18.54 16.99
C MET A 1 -16.54 17.09 16.51
N GLY A 2 -16.46 16.80 15.20
CA GLY A 2 -16.27 15.41 14.75
C GLY A 2 -14.93 14.77 15.20
N THR A 3 -13.83 15.52 15.15
CA THR A 3 -12.51 15.02 15.54
C THR A 3 -12.41 14.67 17.02
N THR A 4 -12.99 15.49 17.91
CA THR A 4 -13.01 15.23 19.35
C THR A 4 -13.80 13.97 19.68
N ILE A 5 -14.94 13.74 19.02
CA ILE A 5 -15.73 12.51 19.19
C ILE A 5 -14.92 11.29 18.71
N ILE A 6 -14.25 11.40 17.56
CA ILE A 6 -13.40 10.31 17.04
C ILE A 6 -12.27 9.98 18.02
N VAL A 7 -11.59 10.98 18.56
CA VAL A 7 -10.51 10.77 19.54
C VAL A 7 -11.06 10.14 20.82
N LEU A 8 -12.20 10.61 21.34
CA LEU A 8 -12.84 10.00 22.51
C LEU A 8 -13.23 8.54 22.26
N LEU A 9 -13.78 8.22 21.08
CA LEU A 9 -14.12 6.85 20.72
C LEU A 9 -12.88 5.96 20.67
N ILE A 10 -11.78 6.43 20.08
CA ILE A 10 -10.53 5.67 20.01
C ILE A 10 -9.98 5.41 21.42
N VAL A 11 -9.97 6.44 22.28
CA VAL A 11 -9.54 6.32 23.68
C VAL A 11 -10.42 5.30 24.40
N GLN A 12 -11.75 5.42 24.29
CA GLN A 12 -12.68 4.49 24.93
C GLN A 12 -12.46 3.05 24.46
N LEU A 13 -12.30 2.84 23.15
CA LEU A 13 -12.09 1.52 22.54
C LEU A 13 -10.74 0.90 22.97
N TYR A 14 -9.74 1.72 23.25
CA TYR A 14 -8.43 1.28 23.74
C TYR A 14 -8.48 0.89 25.23
N PHE A 15 -9.15 1.69 26.06
CA PHE A 15 -9.19 1.47 27.51
C PHE A 15 -10.17 0.35 27.93
N LEU A 16 -11.30 0.17 27.22
CA LEU A 16 -12.30 -0.88 27.51
C LEU A 16 -11.71 -2.30 27.67
N PRO A 17 -10.96 -2.84 26.70
CA PRO A 17 -10.37 -4.18 26.83
C PRO A 17 -9.33 -4.24 27.94
N TRP A 18 -8.59 -3.15 28.22
CA TRP A 18 -7.64 -3.11 29.32
C TRP A 18 -8.33 -3.21 30.68
N PHE A 19 -9.39 -2.42 30.90
CA PHE A 19 -10.19 -2.52 32.13
C PHE A 19 -10.81 -3.91 32.30
N ALA A 20 -11.27 -4.55 31.22
CA ALA A 20 -11.82 -5.90 31.28
C ALA A 20 -10.79 -6.93 31.77
N VAL A 21 -9.53 -6.84 31.31
CA VAL A 21 -8.43 -7.71 31.74
C VAL A 21 -8.07 -7.48 33.21
N ILE A 22 -7.96 -6.22 33.65
CA ILE A 22 -7.68 -5.89 35.06
C ILE A 22 -8.79 -6.45 35.96
N HIS A 23 -10.05 -6.25 35.57
CA HIS A 23 -11.20 -6.70 36.34
C HIS A 23 -11.29 -8.24 36.43
N ALA A 24 -10.95 -8.94 35.34
CA ALA A 24 -10.89 -10.39 35.33
C ALA A 24 -9.73 -10.95 36.19
N ALA A 25 -8.57 -10.28 36.19
CA ALA A 25 -7.44 -10.63 37.04
C ALA A 25 -7.75 -10.42 38.52
N TYR A 26 -8.45 -9.32 38.85
CA TYR A 26 -8.86 -8.99 40.21
C TYR A 26 -9.72 -10.10 40.83
N TYR A 27 -10.70 -10.64 40.09
CA TYR A 27 -11.54 -11.74 40.58
C TYR A 27 -10.80 -13.07 40.75
N LYS A 28 -9.70 -13.28 40.04
CA LYS A 28 -8.88 -14.50 40.14
C LYS A 28 -7.81 -14.42 41.23
N GLY A 29 -7.69 -13.29 41.93
CA GLY A 29 -6.67 -13.09 42.96
C GLY A 29 -5.25 -13.07 42.40
N VAL A 30 -5.09 -12.77 41.11
CA VAL A 30 -3.77 -12.63 40.47
C VAL A 30 -3.22 -11.23 40.77
N ASP A 31 -1.89 -11.11 40.83
CA ASP A 31 -1.23 -9.84 41.12
C ASP A 31 -1.65 -8.79 40.07
N VAL A 32 -2.42 -7.79 40.51
CA VAL A 32 -2.84 -6.64 39.69
C VAL A 32 -1.70 -6.00 38.89
N PRO A 33 -0.46 -5.83 39.41
CA PRO A 33 0.62 -5.25 38.60
C PRO A 33 1.06 -6.14 37.43
N SER A 34 1.04 -7.47 37.58
CA SER A 34 1.41 -8.37 36.48
C SER A 34 0.35 -8.35 35.38
N ALA A 35 -0.93 -8.34 35.77
CA ALA A 35 -2.05 -8.19 34.84
C ALA A 35 -2.04 -6.84 34.09
N ALA A 36 -1.67 -5.75 34.79
CA ALA A 36 -1.52 -4.44 34.17
C ALA A 36 -0.38 -4.40 33.14
N ALA A 37 0.76 -5.03 33.43
CA ALA A 37 1.88 -5.13 32.50
C ALA A 37 1.53 -5.92 31.23
N VAL A 38 0.78 -7.02 31.38
CA VAL A 38 0.27 -7.81 30.24
C VAL A 38 -0.73 -7.01 29.41
N GLY A 39 -1.59 -6.21 30.04
CA GLY A 39 -2.49 -5.29 29.32
C GLY A 39 -1.73 -4.24 28.51
N LEU A 40 -0.69 -3.63 29.09
CA LEU A 40 0.12 -2.60 28.46
C LEU A 40 0.88 -3.13 27.23
N ILE A 41 1.42 -4.35 27.30
CA ILE A 41 2.19 -4.98 26.21
C ILE A 41 1.26 -5.68 25.21
N GLY A 42 0.20 -6.32 25.69
CA GLY A 42 -0.72 -7.10 24.89
C GLY A 42 -1.53 -6.25 23.92
N THR A 43 -1.96 -5.05 24.33
CA THR A 43 -2.78 -4.16 23.50
C THR A 43 -2.08 -3.68 22.22
N PRO A 44 -0.83 -3.15 22.25
CA PRO A 44 -0.12 -2.81 21.02
C PRO A 44 0.22 -4.04 20.18
N MET A 45 0.49 -5.19 20.80
CA MET A 45 0.74 -6.44 20.09
C MET A 45 -0.51 -6.91 19.31
N LEU A 46 -1.68 -6.84 19.94
CA LEU A 46 -2.97 -7.17 19.31
C LEU A 46 -3.32 -6.17 18.20
N GLY A 47 -3.06 -4.87 18.43
CA GLY A 47 -3.22 -3.83 17.41
C GLY A 47 -2.31 -4.05 16.20
N PHE A 48 -1.07 -4.46 16.42
CA PHE A 48 -0.13 -4.80 15.35
C PHE A 48 -0.59 -6.03 14.57
N LEU A 49 -1.06 -7.08 15.27
CA LEU A 49 -1.64 -8.26 14.64
C LEU A 49 -2.84 -7.89 13.77
N TYR A 50 -3.69 -6.98 14.25
CA TYR A 50 -4.85 -6.48 13.51
C TYR A 50 -4.45 -5.77 12.21
N VAL A 51 -3.41 -4.92 12.24
CA VAL A 51 -2.92 -4.23 11.03
C VAL A 51 -2.37 -5.22 10.00
N ILE A 52 -1.68 -6.28 10.43
CA ILE A 52 -1.20 -7.33 9.53
C ILE A 52 -2.35 -8.16 8.97
N ALA A 53 -3.35 -8.48 9.81
CA ALA A 53 -4.52 -9.23 9.41
C ALA A 53 -5.46 -8.45 8.48
N MET A 54 -5.41 -7.11 8.51
CA MET A 54 -6.26 -6.27 7.69
C MET A 54 -5.87 -6.42 6.21
N PRO A 55 -6.72 -7.00 5.36
CA PRO A 55 -6.40 -7.21 3.96
C PRO A 55 -6.23 -5.86 3.27
N ALA A 56 -5.17 -5.75 2.46
CA ALA A 56 -4.89 -4.54 1.71
C ALA A 56 -6.10 -4.16 0.84
N ASP A 57 -6.48 -2.88 0.94
CA ASP A 57 -7.64 -2.26 0.31
C ASP A 57 -7.89 -2.78 -1.13
N PRO A 58 -8.99 -3.53 -1.37
CA PRO A 58 -9.23 -4.24 -2.62
C PRO A 58 -9.32 -3.27 -3.82
N VAL A 59 -9.67 -2.01 -3.56
CA VAL A 59 -9.76 -0.95 -4.57
C VAL A 59 -8.37 -0.62 -5.14
N LYS A 60 -7.34 -0.55 -4.28
CA LYS A 60 -5.95 -0.27 -4.72
C LYS A 60 -5.36 -1.47 -5.47
N LEU A 61 -5.70 -2.68 -5.05
CA LEU A 61 -5.36 -3.93 -5.74
C LEU A 61 -6.01 -4.01 -7.12
N LYS A 62 -7.31 -3.69 -7.23
CA LYS A 62 -8.03 -3.67 -8.51
C LYS A 62 -7.48 -2.60 -9.45
N ARG A 63 -7.16 -1.40 -8.94
CA ARG A 63 -6.55 -0.33 -9.74
C ARG A 63 -5.12 -0.69 -10.20
N ARG A 64 -4.32 -1.37 -9.38
CA ARG A 64 -3.01 -1.92 -9.80
C ARG A 64 -3.17 -2.99 -10.88
N ARG A 65 -4.10 -3.93 -10.71
CA ARG A 65 -4.38 -4.97 -11.73
C ARG A 65 -4.81 -4.34 -13.05
N LEU A 66 -5.70 -3.36 -13.03
CA LEU A 66 -6.15 -2.65 -14.24
C LEU A 66 -5.01 -1.87 -14.93
N ARG A 67 -4.14 -1.19 -14.17
CA ARG A 67 -2.96 -0.51 -14.73
C ARG A 67 -1.94 -1.51 -15.31
N SER A 68 -1.78 -2.66 -14.67
CA SER A 68 -0.86 -3.71 -15.12
C SER A 68 -1.40 -4.44 -16.35
N ALA A 69 -2.72 -4.62 -16.45
CA ALA A 69 -3.36 -5.19 -17.63
C ALA A 69 -3.21 -4.27 -18.86
N LYS A 70 -3.44 -2.96 -18.69
CA LYS A 70 -3.48 -2.03 -19.83
C LYS A 70 -2.12 -1.72 -20.49
N ALA A 71 -0.99 -2.02 -19.84
CA ALA A 71 0.34 -1.66 -20.34
C ALA A 71 1.00 -2.76 -21.20
N THR A 72 0.33 -3.90 -21.36
CA THR A 72 0.99 -5.10 -21.84
C THR A 72 0.12 -5.97 -22.75
N ASP A 73 -0.76 -5.39 -23.55
CA ASP A 73 -1.50 -6.20 -24.51
C ASP A 73 -0.75 -6.20 -25.84
N LYS A 74 -0.36 -7.40 -26.28
CA LYS A 74 0.07 -7.66 -27.66
C LYS A 74 -1.08 -8.35 -28.37
N GLU A 75 -1.36 -7.97 -29.60
CA GLU A 75 -2.35 -8.67 -30.43
C GLU A 75 -1.73 -9.95 -30.98
N CYS A 76 -2.52 -11.03 -31.01
CA CYS A 76 -2.09 -12.27 -31.64
C CYS A 76 -2.02 -12.08 -33.16
N PRO A 77 -0.90 -12.43 -33.84
CA PRO A 77 -0.81 -12.28 -35.30
C PRO A 77 -1.76 -13.19 -36.09
N HIS A 78 -2.30 -14.25 -35.46
CA HIS A 78 -3.16 -15.21 -36.14
C HIS A 78 -4.66 -14.92 -36.01
N CYS A 79 -5.09 -14.41 -34.86
CA CYS A 79 -6.52 -14.24 -34.55
C CYS A 79 -6.87 -12.85 -34.00
N LEU A 80 -5.91 -11.93 -33.92
CA LEU A 80 -6.06 -10.54 -33.45
C LEU A 80 -6.64 -10.37 -32.03
N SER A 81 -6.79 -11.45 -31.27
CA SER A 81 -7.19 -11.36 -29.85
C SER A 81 -6.08 -10.74 -29.00
N LEU A 82 -6.43 -9.86 -28.06
CA LEU A 82 -5.50 -9.29 -27.07
C LEU A 82 -4.98 -10.38 -26.13
N ILE A 83 -3.65 -10.47 -25.99
CA ILE A 83 -2.96 -11.40 -25.09
C ILE A 83 -2.06 -10.59 -24.14
N PRO A 84 -2.08 -10.88 -22.82
CA PRO A 84 -1.15 -10.24 -21.89
C PRO A 84 0.30 -10.62 -22.23
N LYS A 85 1.27 -9.69 -22.14
CA LYS A 85 2.69 -9.93 -22.50
C LYS A 85 3.33 -11.12 -21.77
N GLN A 86 2.75 -11.58 -20.66
CA GLN A 86 3.25 -12.73 -19.91
C GLN A 86 2.75 -14.08 -20.44
N ALA A 87 1.69 -14.11 -21.27
CA ALA A 87 1.20 -15.35 -21.85
C ALA A 87 1.94 -15.68 -23.15
N THR A 88 2.56 -16.85 -23.19
CA THR A 88 3.26 -17.39 -24.37
C THR A 88 2.32 -18.05 -25.38
N ILE A 89 1.12 -18.42 -24.94
CA ILE A 89 0.10 -19.15 -25.71
C ILE A 89 -1.19 -18.31 -25.80
N CYS A 90 -1.75 -18.20 -26.99
CA CYS A 90 -3.06 -17.60 -27.19
C CYS A 90 -4.19 -18.50 -26.68
N HIS A 91 -5.10 -17.98 -25.86
CA HIS A 91 -6.27 -18.72 -25.39
C HIS A 91 -7.28 -19.06 -26.49
N HIS A 92 -7.35 -18.28 -27.57
CA HIS A 92 -8.33 -18.50 -28.65
C HIS A 92 -7.85 -19.50 -29.70
N CYS A 93 -6.61 -19.40 -30.16
CA CYS A 93 -6.08 -20.27 -31.21
C CYS A 93 -5.12 -21.36 -30.71
N GLY A 94 -4.72 -21.33 -29.43
CA GLY A 94 -3.78 -22.30 -28.85
C GLY A 94 -2.35 -22.21 -29.39
N ARG A 95 -2.05 -21.27 -30.29
CA ARG A 95 -0.72 -21.13 -30.89
C ARG A 95 0.18 -20.23 -30.04
N ASN A 96 1.49 -20.55 -30.08
CA ASN A 96 2.52 -19.79 -29.40
C ASN A 96 2.67 -18.41 -30.06
N SER A 97 2.32 -17.34 -29.34
CA SER A 97 2.46 -15.95 -29.78
C SER A 97 3.89 -15.41 -29.60
N ALA A 98 4.84 -16.27 -29.19
CA ALA A 98 6.24 -15.91 -28.91
C ALA A 98 7.04 -15.38 -30.12
N LEU A 99 6.49 -15.41 -31.33
CA LEU A 99 7.29 -15.27 -32.56
C LEU A 99 7.59 -13.84 -33.03
N THR A 100 7.05 -12.79 -32.42
CA THR A 100 7.36 -11.42 -32.91
C THR A 100 7.30 -10.36 -31.82
N ALA A 101 7.84 -10.66 -30.64
CA ALA A 101 8.50 -9.59 -29.92
C ALA A 101 9.70 -9.21 -30.78
N SER A 102 9.55 -8.16 -31.57
CA SER A 102 10.63 -7.30 -32.03
C SER A 102 11.83 -7.53 -31.12
N GLN A 103 12.87 -8.18 -31.65
CA GLN A 103 14.22 -7.97 -31.18
C GLN A 103 14.29 -6.44 -31.02
N PRO A 104 14.34 -5.88 -29.79
CA PRO A 104 14.63 -4.46 -29.67
C PRO A 104 15.93 -4.36 -30.41
N ALA A 105 15.95 -3.59 -31.50
CA ALA A 105 17.08 -3.48 -32.39
C ALA A 105 18.32 -3.38 -31.52
N ARG A 106 19.04 -4.50 -31.37
CA ARG A 106 20.42 -4.48 -30.91
C ARG A 106 21.10 -3.92 -32.12
N GLY A 107 20.97 -2.61 -32.28
CA GLY A 107 21.75 -1.82 -33.20
C GLY A 107 23.18 -2.23 -32.90
N ALA A 108 23.76 -2.91 -33.87
CA ALA A 108 25.19 -3.10 -33.96
C ALA A 108 25.84 -1.73 -33.74
N LYS A 109 26.40 -1.54 -32.55
CA LYS A 109 27.57 -0.71 -32.36
C LYS A 109 28.64 -1.64 -31.81
N SER A 110 29.74 -1.64 -32.53
CA SER A 110 30.97 -2.42 -32.33
C SER A 110 31.37 -2.57 -30.87
N PRO A 111 32.15 -3.63 -30.55
CA PRO A 111 32.92 -3.67 -29.33
C PRO A 111 34.00 -2.57 -29.40
N THR A 112 33.67 -1.37 -28.92
CA THR A 112 34.71 -0.45 -28.45
C THR A 112 35.14 -0.94 -27.07
N PRO A 113 36.45 -1.11 -26.82
CA PRO A 113 36.94 -1.51 -25.50
C PRO A 113 36.43 -0.55 -24.41
N PRO A 114 36.20 -1.06 -23.19
CA PRO A 114 35.63 -0.28 -22.10
C PRO A 114 36.52 0.93 -21.78
N PRO A 115 35.98 2.17 -21.76
CA PRO A 115 36.67 3.26 -21.10
C PRO A 115 36.77 2.92 -19.61
N THR A 116 37.98 3.01 -19.10
CA THR A 116 38.36 2.96 -17.68
C THR A 116 37.29 3.61 -16.81
N PRO A 117 36.82 2.94 -15.74
CA PRO A 117 35.85 3.53 -14.81
C PRO A 117 36.37 4.89 -14.32
N PRO A 118 35.58 5.96 -14.41
CA PRO A 118 35.88 7.18 -13.68
C PRO A 118 35.95 6.81 -12.20
N GLN A 119 37.10 7.07 -11.57
CA GLN A 119 37.22 6.94 -10.13
C GLN A 119 36.05 7.70 -9.47
N PRO A 120 35.40 7.12 -8.45
CA PRO A 120 34.42 7.83 -7.66
C PRO A 120 35.06 9.14 -7.18
N PRO A 121 34.45 10.31 -7.41
CA PRO A 121 34.94 11.52 -6.79
C PRO A 121 34.95 11.28 -5.28
N THR A 122 36.13 11.41 -4.69
CA THR A 122 36.34 11.50 -3.25
C THR A 122 35.31 12.49 -2.73
N ARG A 123 34.25 11.98 -2.11
CA ARG A 123 33.24 12.83 -1.47
C ARG A 123 33.95 13.51 -0.33
N GLU A 124 34.26 14.79 -0.53
CA GLU A 124 34.50 15.72 0.55
C GLU A 124 33.32 15.60 1.54
N PRO A 125 33.57 15.32 2.84
CA PRO A 125 32.53 15.22 3.84
C PRO A 125 31.77 16.55 3.90
N ALA A 126 30.49 16.51 3.54
CA ALA A 126 29.64 17.68 3.69
C ALA A 126 29.62 18.11 5.18
N PRO A 127 29.80 19.40 5.48
CA PRO A 127 29.73 19.88 6.85
C PRO A 127 28.33 19.60 7.42
N PHE A 128 28.33 19.04 8.63
CA PHE A 128 27.16 18.82 9.46
C PHE A 128 26.25 20.06 9.45
N ARG A 129 25.06 19.94 8.87
CA ARG A 129 23.97 20.90 9.09
C ARG A 129 23.10 20.41 10.23
N PRO A 130 23.00 21.14 11.36
CA PRO A 130 22.09 20.80 12.43
C PRO A 130 20.63 20.96 11.99
N ALA A 131 19.79 20.09 12.55
CA ALA A 131 18.36 20.02 12.33
C ALA A 131 17.67 21.34 12.72
N ALA A 132 17.18 22.08 11.72
CA ALA A 132 16.22 23.14 11.93
C ALA A 132 14.82 22.55 11.85
N SER A 133 14.21 22.40 13.02
CA SER A 133 12.76 22.39 13.24
C SER A 133 12.10 23.52 12.45
N ASN A 134 11.04 23.26 11.68
CA ASN A 134 9.91 24.19 11.56
C ASN A 134 8.64 23.51 11.02
N MET A 135 7.52 24.01 11.56
CA MET A 135 6.16 23.53 11.67
C MET A 135 5.40 23.05 10.41
N PRO A 136 4.31 22.27 10.60
CA PRO A 136 3.36 21.90 9.56
C PRO A 136 2.44 23.07 9.17
N ASN A 137 2.43 23.42 7.88
CA ASN A 137 1.46 24.37 7.33
C ASN A 137 0.12 23.67 7.04
N THR A 138 -0.89 24.12 7.77
CA THR A 138 -2.29 23.73 7.68
C THR A 138 -2.96 24.67 6.70
N ALA A 139 -3.36 24.20 5.51
CA ALA A 139 -4.28 24.96 4.66
C ALA A 139 -5.11 24.08 3.73
N ALA A 140 -6.41 24.03 4.04
CA ALA A 140 -7.52 24.10 3.10
C ALA A 140 -7.56 23.13 1.90
N GLN A 141 -8.32 22.03 2.06
CA GLN A 141 -9.16 21.54 0.96
C GLN A 141 -10.59 21.33 1.45
N THR A 142 -11.37 22.36 1.11
CA THR A 142 -12.80 22.55 1.28
C THR A 142 -13.61 21.41 0.68
N LEU A 143 -14.58 20.95 1.46
CA LEU A 143 -15.60 19.97 1.11
C LEU A 143 -16.38 20.36 -0.15
N ARG A 144 -16.56 19.39 -1.08
CA ARG A 144 -17.69 19.37 -2.01
C ARG A 144 -18.77 18.42 -1.45
N PRO A 145 -20.03 18.85 -1.30
CA PRO A 145 -21.13 17.97 -0.93
C PRO A 145 -21.62 17.15 -2.13
N PRO A 146 -21.99 15.85 -1.96
CA PRO A 146 -22.66 15.09 -3.00
C PRO A 146 -24.14 15.50 -3.13
N LYS A 147 -24.54 15.66 -4.39
CA LYS A 147 -25.86 15.97 -4.92
C LYS A 147 -26.89 14.93 -4.45
N ARG A 148 -27.86 15.33 -3.62
CA ARG A 148 -29.10 14.57 -3.39
C ARG A 148 -29.93 14.62 -4.67
N THR A 149 -30.01 13.52 -5.39
CA THR A 149 -31.13 13.28 -6.30
C THR A 149 -32.21 12.55 -5.53
N SER A 150 -33.22 13.35 -5.14
CA SER A 150 -34.56 12.90 -4.78
C SER A 150 -35.30 12.38 -6.01
N ALA A 151 -36.36 11.61 -5.74
CA ALA A 151 -37.52 11.32 -6.60
C ALA A 151 -37.41 10.15 -7.59
N ALA A 152 -38.15 9.08 -7.27
CA ALA A 152 -39.36 8.64 -8.00
C ALA A 152 -39.92 7.42 -7.24
N SER A 153 -41.04 7.47 -6.53
CA SER A 153 -42.44 7.72 -6.98
C SER A 153 -42.98 6.58 -7.84
N ARG A 154 -43.94 5.82 -7.25
CA ARG A 154 -45.10 5.11 -7.85
C ARG A 154 -44.75 4.10 -8.96
N THR A 155 -45.17 2.85 -8.87
CA THR A 155 -46.55 2.35 -8.78
C THR A 155 -46.53 0.89 -8.38
#